data_AF-A0A5T9SN54-F1
#
_entry.id   AF-A0A5T9SN54-F1
#
_cell.length_a   1.000
_cell.length_b   1.000
_cell.length_c   1.000
_cell.angle_alpha   90.00
_cell.angle_beta   90.00
_cell.angle_gamma   90.00
#
_symmetry.space_group_name_H-M   'P 1'
#
loop_
_entity.id
_entity.type
_entity.pdbx_description
1 polymer ?
#
loop_
_entity_poly.entity_id
_entity_poly.type
_entity_poly.pdbx_seq_one_letter_code
_entity_poly.pdbx_strand_id
1 'polypeptide(L)'
;MAQIGTRTINDISNSSEIVKHLFFAELTRLDDVLNKLIDQNDRIHGIDISAGFMYQGEYYLRSNASRAPTYGERLMLNPELWEKMNNYLKAASRLVMEVHLVNQTVFRLVRGCMTYQDVRDALPECLVAQDQSGRYKGLERTREAAWTLAGDKRALEQYEKILPSIEYYAAAHLIF
;
A
#
# COMPACT_ATOMS: atom_id res chain seq x y z
N MET A 1 11.64 11.61 5.45
CA MET A 1 10.63 10.53 5.42
C MET A 1 11.33 9.31 4.87
N ALA A 2 11.50 8.29 5.71
CA ALA A 2 12.16 7.04 5.33
C ALA A 2 11.47 6.41 4.10
N GLN A 3 12.26 5.68 3.30
CA GLN A 3 11.81 4.89 2.15
C GLN A 3 10.46 4.22 2.43
N ILE A 4 9.44 4.55 1.64
CA ILE A 4 8.14 3.88 1.67
C ILE A 4 8.28 2.64 0.79
N GLY A 5 8.73 1.53 1.38
CA GLY A 5 8.75 0.22 0.74
C GLY A 5 7.78 -0.74 1.44
N THR A 6 7.79 -2.01 1.05
CA THR A 6 7.00 -3.09 1.69
C THR A 6 7.14 -3.10 3.23
N ARG A 7 8.32 -2.74 3.75
CA ARG A 7 8.59 -2.63 5.20
C ARG A 7 7.74 -1.55 5.87
N THR A 8 7.65 -0.37 5.27
CA THR A 8 6.88 0.76 5.81
C THR A 8 5.39 0.47 5.78
N ILE A 9 4.89 -0.24 4.75
CA ILE A 9 3.50 -0.71 4.80
C ILE A 9 3.33 -1.80 5.84
N ASN A 10 4.21 -2.76 6.03
CA ASN A 10 4.07 -3.72 7.15
C ASN A 10 4.01 -3.03 8.52
N ASP A 11 4.75 -1.94 8.71
CA ASP A 11 4.73 -1.15 9.95
C ASP A 11 3.50 -0.23 10.06
N ILE A 12 3.04 0.35 8.94
CA ILE A 12 1.82 1.17 8.85
C ILE A 12 0.56 0.31 8.93
N SER A 13 0.65 -0.93 8.43
CA SER A 13 -0.38 -1.94 8.42
C SER A 13 -0.25 -2.85 9.64
N ASN A 14 -0.60 -2.27 10.79
CA ASN A 14 -1.35 -3.03 11.81
C ASN A 14 -2.71 -3.54 11.28
N SER A 15 -2.97 -3.40 9.97
CA SER A 15 -4.15 -3.81 9.23
C SER A 15 -4.31 -5.32 9.17
N SER A 16 -5.57 -5.73 8.98
CA SER A 16 -5.90 -7.09 8.59
C SER A 16 -5.15 -7.50 7.31
N GLU A 17 -4.82 -8.78 7.20
CA GLU A 17 -4.12 -9.36 6.03
C GLU A 17 -4.82 -9.05 4.70
N ILE A 18 -6.15 -8.90 4.73
CA ILE A 18 -6.96 -8.49 3.57
C ILE A 18 -6.53 -7.12 3.03
N VAL A 19 -6.29 -6.14 3.91
CA VAL A 19 -5.87 -4.79 3.50
C VAL A 19 -4.44 -4.82 2.97
N LYS A 20 -3.54 -5.59 3.59
CA LYS A 20 -2.17 -5.74 3.07
C LYS A 20 -2.17 -6.30 1.65
N HIS A 21 -2.97 -7.35 1.43
CA HIS A 21 -3.10 -7.98 0.12
C HIS A 21 -3.69 -7.03 -0.93
N LEU A 22 -4.66 -6.19 -0.54
CA LEU A 22 -5.29 -5.20 -1.43
C LEU A 22 -4.27 -4.25 -2.08
N PHE A 23 -3.26 -3.80 -1.32
CA PHE A 23 -2.27 -2.81 -1.79
C PHE A 23 -0.98 -3.43 -2.32
N PHE A 24 -0.87 -4.76 -2.34
CA PHE A 24 0.36 -5.46 -2.69
C PHE A 24 0.85 -5.16 -4.12
N ALA A 25 -0.05 -5.14 -5.10
CA ALA A 25 0.30 -4.84 -6.49
C ALA A 25 0.86 -3.42 -6.64
N GLU A 26 0.25 -2.43 -5.98
CA GLU A 26 0.68 -1.04 -6.07
C GLU A 26 2.00 -0.79 -5.34
N LEU A 27 2.24 -1.47 -4.22
CA LEU A 27 3.53 -1.49 -3.54
C LEU A 27 4.64 -1.99 -4.47
N THR A 28 4.41 -3.15 -5.10
CA THR A 28 5.35 -3.75 -6.05
C THR A 28 5.66 -2.77 -7.19
N ARG A 29 4.62 -2.07 -7.69
CA ARG A 29 4.78 -1.04 -8.73
C ARG A 29 5.64 0.13 -8.27
N LEU A 30 5.46 0.62 -7.04
CA LEU A 30 6.29 1.69 -6.48
C LEU A 30 7.74 1.24 -6.30
N ASP A 31 7.97 0.03 -5.79
CA ASP A 31 9.31 -0.54 -5.65
C ASP A 31 10.01 -0.65 -7.02
N ASP A 32 9.29 -1.06 -8.08
CA ASP A 32 9.80 -1.09 -9.45
C ASP A 32 10.18 0.30 -9.98
N VAL A 33 9.37 1.33 -9.68
CA VAL A 33 9.67 2.72 -10.05
C VAL A 33 10.94 3.19 -9.35
N LEU A 34 11.10 2.87 -8.06
CA LEU A 34 12.29 3.22 -7.30
C LEU A 34 13.54 2.51 -7.86
N ASN A 35 13.45 1.20 -8.14
CA ASN A 35 14.56 0.46 -8.73
C ASN A 35 14.97 1.03 -10.09
N LYS A 36 14.01 1.42 -10.93
CA LYS A 36 14.29 2.11 -12.20
C LYS A 36 14.97 3.46 -12.01
N LEU A 37 14.64 4.21 -10.95
CA LEU A 37 15.34 5.45 -10.61
C LEU A 37 16.78 5.18 -10.19
N ILE A 38 17.01 4.14 -9.39
CA ILE A 38 18.36 3.72 -8.99
C ILE A 38 19.17 3.30 -10.21
N ASP A 39 18.61 2.48 -11.11
CA ASP A 39 19.27 2.07 -12.35
C ASP A 39 19.64 3.26 -13.24
N GLN A 40 18.76 4.26 -13.33
CA GLN A 40 19.05 5.49 -14.08
C GLN A 40 20.17 6.28 -13.41
N ASN A 41 20.17 6.36 -12.08
CA ASN A 41 21.21 7.05 -11.33
C ASN A 41 22.58 6.37 -11.51
N ASP A 42 22.62 5.04 -11.41
CA ASP A 42 23.80 4.22 -11.59
C ASP A 42 24.42 4.45 -12.98
N ARG A 43 23.58 4.44 -14.03
CA ARG A 43 24.02 4.73 -15.41
C ARG A 43 24.61 6.12 -15.58
N ILE A 44 24.00 7.15 -14.99
CA ILE A 44 24.50 8.53 -15.10
C ILE A 44 25.85 8.68 -14.40
N HIS A 45 26.05 7.98 -13.28
CA HIS A 45 27.31 7.98 -12.54
C HIS A 45 28.35 7.01 -13.10
N GLY A 46 28.05 6.24 -14.15
CA GLY A 46 28.96 5.25 -14.74
C GLY A 46 29.25 4.07 -13.80
N ILE A 47 28.29 3.71 -12.95
CA ILE A 47 28.38 2.64 -11.96
C ILE A 47 27.52 1.47 -12.45
N ASP A 48 28.02 0.24 -12.35
CA ASP A 48 27.28 -0.94 -12.79
C ASP A 48 26.06 -1.22 -11.91
N ILE A 49 26.27 -1.36 -10.59
CA ILE A 49 25.21 -1.65 -9.63
C ILE A 49 25.54 -0.97 -8.30
N SER A 50 24.68 -0.05 -7.86
CA SER A 50 24.72 0.47 -6.50
C SER A 50 23.63 -0.13 -5.61
N ALA A 51 23.81 0.02 -4.30
CA ALA A 51 22.79 -0.31 -3.31
C ALA A 51 21.61 0.69 -3.27
N GLY A 52 21.73 1.83 -3.96
CA GLY A 52 20.78 2.93 -3.87
C GLY A 52 21.44 4.31 -3.80
N PHE A 53 20.65 5.34 -3.51
CA PHE A 53 21.10 6.74 -3.48
C PHE A 53 20.56 7.52 -2.29
N MET A 54 21.23 8.63 -1.98
CA MET A 54 20.81 9.67 -1.04
C MET A 54 19.98 10.72 -1.76
N TYR A 55 18.84 11.10 -1.18
CA TYR A 55 18.05 12.23 -1.60
C TYR A 55 17.42 12.92 -0.38
N GLN A 56 17.60 14.23 -0.27
CA GLN A 56 17.07 15.04 0.85
C GLN A 56 17.41 14.49 2.25
N GLY A 57 18.62 13.94 2.42
CA GLY A 57 19.10 13.39 3.70
C GLY A 57 18.62 11.96 4.01
N GLU A 58 17.78 11.38 3.16
CA GLU A 58 17.30 10.00 3.29
C GLU A 58 18.00 9.08 2.28
N TYR A 59 18.27 7.83 2.67
CA TYR A 59 18.84 6.83 1.77
C TYR A 59 17.74 5.91 1.24
N TYR A 60 17.63 5.81 -0.07
CA TYR A 60 16.66 4.96 -0.76
C TYR A 60 17.36 3.71 -1.26
N LEU A 61 17.03 2.57 -0.66
CA LEU A 61 17.62 1.27 -0.99
C LEU A 61 16.97 0.65 -2.21
N ARG A 62 17.78 -0.02 -3.01
CA ARG A 62 17.31 -0.98 -4.00
C ARG A 62 16.59 -2.13 -3.30
N SER A 63 15.52 -2.67 -3.88
CA SER A 63 14.72 -3.71 -3.23
C SER A 63 15.50 -5.01 -2.91
N ASN A 64 16.56 -5.29 -3.67
CA ASN A 64 17.44 -6.46 -3.45
C ASN A 64 18.68 -6.15 -2.59
N ALA A 65 18.86 -4.90 -2.14
CA ALA A 65 19.98 -4.53 -1.29
C ALA A 65 19.69 -4.90 0.16
N SER A 66 20.58 -5.66 0.79
CA SER A 66 20.41 -6.13 2.17
C SER A 66 20.67 -5.04 3.22
N ARG A 67 21.53 -4.06 2.92
CA ARG A 67 21.87 -2.95 3.83
C ARG A 67 22.30 -1.70 3.06
N ALA A 68 22.11 -0.55 3.70
CA ALA A 68 22.70 0.70 3.22
C ALA A 68 24.23 0.66 3.39
N PRO A 69 24.99 1.17 2.41
CA PRO A 69 26.42 1.33 2.54
C PRO A 69 26.76 2.40 3.59
N THR A 70 28.02 2.38 4.02
CA THR A 70 28.56 3.33 4.99
C THR A 70 28.42 4.75 4.44
N TYR A 71 28.20 5.75 5.30
CA TYR A 71 27.79 7.10 4.88
C TYR A 71 28.66 7.72 3.78
N GLY A 72 29.98 7.46 3.77
CA GLY A 72 30.92 7.98 2.76
C GLY A 72 30.85 7.32 1.38
N GLU A 73 30.18 6.18 1.25
CA GLU A 73 30.04 5.42 0.00
C GLU A 73 28.66 5.61 -0.64
N ARG A 74 27.83 6.49 -0.06
CA ARG A 74 26.47 6.71 -0.52
C ARG A 74 26.46 7.67 -1.70
N LEU A 75 26.00 7.20 -2.84
CA LEU A 75 25.79 8.01 -4.02
C LEU A 75 24.67 9.01 -3.79
N MET A 76 24.81 10.23 -4.30
CA MET A 76 23.73 11.20 -4.33
C MET A 76 22.85 10.96 -5.56
N LEU A 77 21.57 11.33 -5.47
CA LEU A 77 20.70 11.36 -6.64
C LEU A 77 21.12 12.48 -7.59
N ASN A 78 21.33 12.13 -8.86
CA ASN A 78 21.61 13.09 -9.91
C ASN A 78 20.46 14.11 -10.08
N PRO A 79 20.76 15.43 -10.23
CA PRO A 79 19.75 16.48 -10.43
C PRO A 79 18.74 16.23 -11.55
N GLU A 80 19.15 15.55 -12.62
CA GLU A 80 18.26 15.20 -13.75
C GLU A 80 17.11 14.26 -13.35
N LEU A 81 17.25 13.53 -12.25
CA LEU A 81 16.25 12.59 -11.75
C LEU A 81 15.36 13.19 -10.65
N TRP A 82 15.59 14.44 -10.23
CA TRP A 82 14.85 15.04 -9.12
C TRP A 82 13.35 15.15 -9.39
N GLU A 83 12.93 15.47 -10.62
CA GLU A 83 11.50 15.53 -10.94
C GLU A 83 10.84 14.14 -10.82
N LYS A 84 11.48 13.10 -11.36
CA LYS A 84 11.00 11.72 -11.26
C LYS A 84 10.94 11.25 -9.80
N MET A 85 11.94 11.61 -9.01
CA MET A 85 11.97 11.30 -7.58
C MET A 85 10.86 12.03 -6.83
N ASN A 86 10.60 13.30 -7.14
CA ASN A 86 9.47 14.04 -6.55
C ASN A 86 8.12 13.41 -6.91
N ASN A 87 7.95 12.93 -8.14
CA ASN A 87 6.73 12.22 -8.55
C ASN A 87 6.58 10.89 -7.81
N TYR A 88 7.67 10.14 -7.62
CA TYR A 88 7.70 8.94 -6.78
C TYR A 88 7.27 9.25 -5.34
N LEU A 89 7.84 10.28 -4.72
CA LEU A 89 7.51 10.67 -3.34
C LEU A 89 6.04 11.09 -3.18
N LYS A 90 5.48 11.82 -4.16
CA LYS A 90 4.06 12.16 -4.18
C LYS A 90 3.18 10.91 -4.28
N ALA A 91 3.52 9.98 -5.17
CA ALA A 91 2.78 8.73 -5.33
C ALA A 91 2.84 7.88 -4.06
N ALA A 92 4.02 7.74 -3.45
CA ALA A 92 4.20 6.99 -2.23
C ALA A 92 3.45 7.61 -1.04
N SER A 93 3.50 8.94 -0.88
CA SER A 93 2.75 9.65 0.16
C SER A 93 1.24 9.48 -0.01
N ARG A 94 0.75 9.56 -1.26
CA ARG A 94 -0.67 9.30 -1.57
C ARG A 94 -1.07 7.88 -1.19
N LEU A 95 -0.28 6.88 -1.56
CA LEU A 95 -0.55 5.48 -1.24
C LEU A 95 -0.63 5.27 0.28
N VAL A 96 0.30 5.83 1.05
CA VAL A 96 0.27 5.75 2.52
C VAL A 96 -1.00 6.35 3.10
N MET A 97 -1.43 7.52 2.63
CA MET A 97 -2.69 8.11 3.08
C MET A 97 -3.90 7.23 2.74
N GLU A 98 -3.95 6.69 1.53
CA GLU A 98 -5.05 5.83 1.09
C GLU A 98 -5.09 4.51 1.89
N VAL A 99 -3.93 3.91 2.19
CA VAL A 99 -3.81 2.73 3.07
C VAL A 99 -4.37 3.05 4.46
N HIS A 100 -4.04 4.21 5.03
CA HIS A 100 -4.58 4.63 6.32
C HIS A 100 -6.10 4.79 6.29
N LEU A 101 -6.64 5.45 5.26
CA LEU A 101 -8.08 5.65 5.11
C LEU A 101 -8.82 4.32 4.95
N VAL A 102 -8.34 3.44 4.07
CA VAL A 102 -8.93 2.13 3.87
C VAL A 102 -8.85 1.30 5.15
N ASN A 103 -7.73 1.29 5.86
CA ASN A 103 -7.59 0.53 7.09
C ASN A 103 -8.55 1.03 8.18
N GLN A 104 -8.70 2.35 8.34
CA GLN A 104 -9.67 2.94 9.28
C GLN A 104 -11.11 2.57 8.92
N THR A 105 -11.47 2.61 7.63
CA THR A 105 -12.79 2.21 7.16
C THR A 105 -13.05 0.73 7.41
N VAL A 106 -12.10 -0.14 7.06
CA VAL A 106 -12.22 -1.60 7.29
C VAL A 106 -12.35 -1.92 8.78
N PHE A 107 -11.54 -1.28 9.62
CA PHE A 107 -11.65 -1.43 11.08
C PHE A 107 -13.05 -1.05 11.59
N ARG A 108 -13.63 0.03 11.07
CA ARG A 108 -14.99 0.43 11.43
C ARG A 108 -16.04 -0.57 10.95
N LEU A 109 -15.91 -1.10 9.74
CA LEU A 109 -16.83 -2.11 9.21
C LEU A 109 -16.86 -3.36 10.09
N VAL A 110 -15.70 -3.85 10.53
CA VAL A 110 -15.61 -5.08 11.32
C VAL A 110 -15.80 -4.86 12.82
N ARG A 111 -15.98 -3.61 13.26
CA ARG A 111 -16.13 -3.29 14.68
C ARG A 111 -17.45 -3.86 15.21
N GLY A 112 -17.36 -4.73 16.22
CA GLY A 112 -18.52 -5.37 16.83
C GLY A 112 -18.97 -6.65 16.11
N CYS A 113 -18.28 -7.08 15.05
CA CYS A 113 -18.46 -8.39 14.47
C CYS A 113 -17.95 -9.47 15.44
N MET A 114 -18.77 -10.49 15.70
CA MET A 114 -18.44 -11.55 16.67
C MET A 114 -18.16 -12.89 15.99
N THR A 115 -18.61 -13.06 14.75
CA THR A 115 -18.48 -14.29 13.97
C THR A 115 -17.84 -14.03 12.60
N TYR A 116 -17.35 -15.10 11.95
CA TYR A 116 -16.87 -15.01 10.57
C TYR A 116 -17.96 -14.54 9.60
N GLN A 117 -19.22 -14.91 9.86
CA GLN A 117 -20.37 -14.45 9.09
C GLN A 117 -20.58 -12.94 9.24
N ASP A 118 -20.45 -12.40 10.46
CA ASP A 118 -20.60 -10.96 10.68
C ASP A 118 -19.54 -10.16 9.91
N VAL A 119 -18.28 -10.65 9.90
CA VAL A 119 -17.18 -10.03 9.15
C VAL A 119 -17.44 -10.14 7.64
N ARG A 120 -17.86 -11.30 7.16
CA ARG A 120 -18.22 -11.53 5.75
C ARG A 120 -19.29 -10.56 5.28
N ASP A 121 -20.34 -10.40 6.07
CA ASP A 121 -21.46 -9.53 5.76
C ASP A 121 -21.07 -8.05 5.85
N ALA A 122 -20.23 -7.68 6.82
CA ALA A 122 -19.80 -6.30 6.98
C ALA A 122 -18.88 -5.81 5.84
N LEU A 123 -18.00 -6.68 5.34
CA LEU A 123 -17.06 -6.33 4.29
C LEU A 123 -17.73 -6.26 2.90
N PRO A 124 -17.34 -5.31 2.03
CA PRO A 124 -17.69 -5.34 0.61
C PRO A 124 -17.06 -6.53 -0.12
N GLU A 125 -17.65 -6.91 -1.25
CA GLU A 125 -17.23 -8.08 -2.02
C GLU A 125 -15.79 -7.99 -2.53
N CYS A 126 -15.38 -6.80 -2.95
CA CYS A 126 -14.03 -6.53 -3.43
C CYS A 126 -12.96 -6.82 -2.37
N LEU A 127 -13.26 -6.65 -1.08
CA LEU A 127 -12.36 -7.01 0.02
C LEU A 127 -12.41 -8.50 0.37
N VAL A 128 -13.59 -9.11 0.32
CA VAL A 128 -13.74 -10.56 0.53
C VAL A 128 -12.98 -11.35 -0.55
N ALA A 129 -12.95 -10.84 -1.78
CA ALA A 129 -12.13 -11.40 -2.86
C ALA A 129 -10.63 -11.44 -2.53
N GLN A 130 -10.14 -10.56 -1.66
CA GLN A 130 -8.74 -10.52 -1.22
C GLN A 130 -8.42 -11.49 -0.07
N ASP A 131 -9.41 -12.18 0.49
CA ASP A 131 -9.20 -13.18 1.53
C ASP A 131 -8.40 -14.37 0.99
N GLN A 132 -7.14 -14.46 1.44
CA GLN A 132 -6.23 -15.57 1.11
C GLN A 132 -6.52 -16.82 1.93
N SER A 133 -7.20 -16.69 3.08
CA SER A 133 -7.54 -17.84 3.93
C SER A 133 -8.75 -18.63 3.43
N GLY A 134 -9.53 -18.04 2.51
CA GLY A 134 -10.77 -18.61 1.96
C GLY A 134 -11.92 -18.68 2.96
N ARG A 135 -11.74 -18.24 4.21
CA ARG A 135 -12.73 -18.34 5.29
C ARG A 135 -14.00 -17.54 5.00
N TYR A 136 -13.88 -16.41 4.32
CA TYR A 136 -15.02 -15.55 4.00
C TYR A 136 -15.63 -15.86 2.63
N LYS A 137 -14.82 -16.30 1.66
CA LYS A 137 -15.28 -16.59 0.29
C LYS A 137 -16.30 -17.73 0.24
N GLY A 138 -16.20 -18.70 1.14
CA GLY A 138 -17.12 -19.82 1.23
C GLY A 138 -18.44 -19.52 1.95
N LEU A 139 -18.58 -18.32 2.53
CA LEU A 139 -19.78 -17.92 3.26
C LEU A 139 -20.70 -17.08 2.36
N GLU A 140 -21.94 -17.51 2.23
CA GLU A 140 -23.00 -16.73 1.59
C GLU A 140 -23.30 -15.49 2.42
N ARG A 141 -23.60 -14.38 1.75
CA ARG A 141 -23.93 -13.12 2.40
C ARG A 141 -25.34 -13.18 2.98
N THR A 142 -25.52 -12.87 4.27
CA THR A 142 -26.83 -12.85 4.94
C THR A 142 -27.34 -11.45 5.27
N ARG A 143 -26.46 -10.44 5.24
CA ARG A 143 -26.79 -9.02 5.43
C ARG A 143 -26.08 -8.15 4.40
N GLU A 144 -26.61 -6.96 4.17
CA GLU A 144 -26.00 -5.98 3.28
C GLU A 144 -24.59 -5.59 3.71
N ALA A 145 -23.75 -5.19 2.75
CA ALA A 145 -22.42 -4.66 3.05
C ALA A 145 -22.54 -3.42 3.95
N ALA A 146 -21.58 -3.25 4.85
CA ALA A 146 -21.58 -2.15 5.82
C ALA A 146 -22.81 -2.09 6.75
N TRP A 147 -23.52 -3.21 6.97
CA TRP A 147 -24.67 -3.25 7.90
C TRP A 147 -24.32 -2.76 9.33
N THR A 148 -23.05 -2.91 9.74
CA THR A 148 -22.54 -2.42 11.04
C THR A 148 -22.59 -0.90 11.16
N LEU A 149 -22.74 -0.17 10.04
CA LEU A 149 -22.83 1.28 9.98
C LEU A 149 -24.27 1.82 9.84
N ALA A 150 -25.29 0.95 9.82
CA ALA A 150 -26.68 1.32 9.49
C ALA A 150 -27.31 2.40 10.41
N GLY A 151 -26.70 2.71 11.56
CA GLY A 151 -27.11 3.79 12.47
C GLY A 151 -26.22 5.04 12.47
N ASP A 152 -25.11 5.03 11.72
CA ASP A 152 -24.15 6.15 11.66
C ASP A 152 -24.03 6.68 10.24
N LYS A 153 -24.88 7.68 9.92
CA LYS A 153 -24.92 8.32 8.61
C LYS A 153 -23.57 8.88 8.18
N ARG A 154 -22.79 9.43 9.12
CA ARG A 154 -21.47 10.01 8.81
C ARG A 154 -20.46 8.92 8.46
N ALA A 155 -20.46 7.81 9.19
CA ALA A 155 -19.60 6.68 8.89
C ALA A 155 -19.98 6.03 7.55
N LEU A 156 -21.28 5.94 7.24
CA LEU A 156 -21.76 5.41 5.97
C LEU A 156 -21.32 6.30 4.79
N GLU A 157 -21.50 7.62 4.89
CA GLU A 157 -21.02 8.58 3.88
C GLU A 157 -19.49 8.53 3.69
N GLN A 158 -18.74 8.29 4.77
CA GLN A 158 -17.28 8.10 4.69
C GLN A 158 -16.93 6.80 3.96
N TYR A 159 -17.63 5.71 4.29
CA TYR A 159 -17.45 4.42 3.63
C TYR A 159 -17.74 4.54 2.12
N GLU A 160 -18.86 5.14 1.73
CA GLU A 160 -19.24 5.34 0.32
C GLU A 160 -18.21 6.17 -0.46
N LYS A 161 -17.58 7.16 0.18
CA LYS A 161 -16.50 7.95 -0.43
C LYS A 161 -15.20 7.16 -0.63
N ILE A 162 -14.90 6.22 0.26
CA ILE A 162 -13.67 5.42 0.22
C ILE A 162 -13.84 4.14 -0.62
N LEU A 163 -15.06 3.62 -0.75
CA LEU A 163 -15.36 2.40 -1.48
C LEU A 163 -14.79 2.39 -2.91
N PRO A 164 -14.89 3.45 -3.74
CA PRO A 164 -14.28 3.47 -5.06
C PRO A 164 -12.75 3.28 -5.05
N SER A 165 -12.07 3.78 -4.01
CA SER A 165 -10.63 3.57 -3.83
C SER A 165 -10.33 2.11 -3.50
N ILE A 166 -11.12 1.50 -2.61
CA ILE A 166 -11.03 0.07 -2.28
C ILE A 166 -11.23 -0.78 -3.54
N GLU A 167 -12.26 -0.48 -4.33
CA GLU A 167 -12.56 -1.18 -5.59
C GLU A 167 -11.44 -1.03 -6.62
N TYR A 168 -10.89 0.18 -6.77
CA TYR A 168 -9.76 0.43 -7.65
C TYR A 168 -8.56 -0.47 -7.32
N TYR A 169 -8.17 -0.55 -6.05
CA TYR A 169 -7.05 -1.38 -5.63
C TYR A 169 -7.35 -2.88 -5.72
N ALA A 170 -8.59 -3.28 -5.44
CA ALA A 170 -9.01 -4.67 -5.62
C ALA A 170 -8.97 -5.11 -7.09
N ALA A 171 -9.37 -4.22 -8.01
CA ALA A 171 -9.33 -4.47 -9.45
C ALA A 171 -7.89 -4.43 -10.00
N ALA A 172 -7.06 -3.50 -9.51
CA ALA A 172 -5.65 -3.45 -9.89
C ALA A 172 -4.95 -4.79 -9.61
N HIS A 173 -5.31 -5.46 -8.51
CA HIS A 173 -4.76 -6.76 -8.17
C HIS A 173 -5.26 -7.94 -9.04
N LEU A 174 -6.31 -7.76 -9.84
CA LEU A 174 -6.79 -8.80 -10.78
C LEU A 174 -6.11 -8.73 -12.15
N ILE A 175 -5.47 -7.60 -12.46
CA ILE A 175 -4.85 -7.34 -13.76
C ILE A 175 -3.39 -7.82 -13.79
N PHE A 176 -2.79 -8.10 -12.62
CA PHE A 176 -1.38 -8.46 -12.44
C PHE A 176 -1.25 -9.74 -11.62
#